data_AF-A0AAN4YHY8-F1
#
_entry.id   AF-A0AAN4YHY8-F1
#
_cell.length_a   1.000
_cell.length_b   1.000
_cell.length_c   1.000
_cell.angle_alpha   90.00
_cell.angle_beta   90.00
_cell.angle_gamma   90.00
#
_symmetry.space_group_name_H-M   'P 1'
#
loop_
_entity.id
_entity.type
_entity.pdbx_description
1 polymer ?
#
loop_
_entity_poly.entity_id
_entity_poly.type
_entity_poly.pdbx_seq_one_letter_code
_entity_poly.pdbx_strand_id
1 'polypeptide(L)'
;MRLLISCPTQPLAPLLLGLMTAATAQSVDYSQYVNPLMGSEGPMAGKGYGGGDIFVGGARPFGVTKVGIDTTAANWSIAVLNGGWTPDGNVTAISMCP
;
A
#
# COMPACT_ATOMS: atom_id res chain seq x y z
N MET A 1 10.98 -64.89 -13.85
CA MET A 1 11.67 -63.96 -12.93
C MET A 1 10.87 -62.67 -12.91
N ARG A 2 10.00 -62.47 -11.91
CA ARG A 2 9.07 -61.33 -11.83
C ARG A 2 9.55 -60.49 -10.65
N LEU A 3 10.22 -59.38 -10.97
CA LEU A 3 10.77 -58.48 -9.96
C LEU A 3 9.61 -57.76 -9.27
N LEU A 4 9.26 -58.20 -8.06
CA LEU A 4 8.28 -57.55 -7.22
C LEU A 4 8.95 -56.30 -6.63
N ILE A 5 8.58 -55.12 -7.14
CA ILE A 5 8.90 -53.84 -6.51
C ILE A 5 7.95 -53.68 -5.32
N SER A 6 8.36 -54.20 -4.16
CA SER A 6 7.75 -53.85 -2.88
C SER A 6 8.30 -52.48 -2.47
N CYS A 7 7.60 -51.41 -2.86
CA CYS A 7 7.87 -50.08 -2.33
C CYS A 7 7.28 -50.01 -0.91
N PRO A 8 8.09 -49.87 0.16
CA PRO A 8 7.54 -49.60 1.48
C PRO A 8 6.99 -48.18 1.46
N THR A 9 5.71 -48.04 1.80
CA THR A 9 5.04 -46.75 2.02
C THR A 9 5.86 -45.90 2.98
N GLN A 10 6.65 -44.96 2.46
CA GLN A 10 7.37 -43.97 3.27
C GLN A 10 6.38 -42.89 3.72
N PRO A 11 6.02 -42.81 5.02
CA PRO A 11 5.06 -41.81 5.51
C PRO A 11 5.60 -40.37 5.42
N LEU A 12 6.89 -40.21 5.10
CA LEU A 12 7.57 -38.92 4.97
C LEU A 12 7.25 -38.21 3.65
N ALA A 13 7.00 -38.93 2.57
CA ALA A 13 6.68 -38.35 1.26
C ALA A 13 5.38 -37.52 1.25
N PRO A 14 4.24 -38.01 1.79
CA PRO A 14 3.02 -37.20 1.86
C PRO A 14 3.13 -36.05 2.87
N LEU A 15 3.93 -36.22 3.94
CA LEU A 15 4.21 -35.15 4.90
C LEU A 15 4.99 -34.01 4.26
N LEU A 16 6.03 -34.34 3.48
CA LEU A 16 6.84 -33.37 2.76
C LEU A 16 6.01 -32.65 1.69
N LEU A 17 5.14 -33.37 0.97
CA LEU A 17 4.23 -32.77 -0.01
C LEU A 17 3.18 -31.84 0.65
N GLY A 18 2.67 -32.22 1.83
CA GLY A 18 1.75 -31.38 2.63
C GLY A 18 2.42 -30.13 3.21
N LEU A 19 3.70 -30.22 3.59
CA LEU A 19 4.49 -29.05 4.03
C LEU A 19 4.77 -28.07 2.88
N MET A 20 5.01 -28.59 1.67
CA MET A 20 5.22 -27.76 0.48
C MET A 20 3.94 -27.06 0.02
N THR A 21 2.76 -27.69 0.11
CA THR A 21 1.48 -27.03 -0.21
C THR A 21 1.11 -25.96 0.82
N ALA A 22 1.41 -26.16 2.11
CA ALA A 22 1.24 -25.13 3.14
C ALA A 22 2.12 -23.89 2.89
N ALA A 23 3.34 -24.07 2.35
CA ALA A 23 4.24 -22.98 1.99
C ALA A 23 3.73 -22.13 0.79
N THR A 24 2.80 -22.65 -0.01
CA THR A 24 2.22 -21.95 -1.18
C THR A 24 0.92 -21.21 -0.88
N ALA A 25 0.46 -21.16 0.37
CA ALA A 25 -0.65 -20.31 0.78
C ALA A 25 -0.24 -18.84 0.59
N GLN A 26 -0.51 -18.28 -0.59
CA GLN A 26 -0.23 -16.88 -0.89
C GLN A 26 -1.09 -16.00 0.00
N SER A 27 -0.45 -15.26 0.92
CA SER A 27 -1.11 -14.16 1.59
C SER A 27 -1.49 -13.12 0.55
N VAL A 28 -2.77 -12.79 0.45
CA VAL A 28 -3.21 -11.66 -0.37
C VAL A 28 -2.67 -10.38 0.27
N ASP A 29 -1.78 -9.68 -0.44
CA ASP A 29 -1.33 -8.36 -0.02
C ASP A 29 -2.45 -7.35 -0.29
N TYR A 30 -3.24 -7.00 0.73
CA TYR A 30 -4.33 -6.04 0.57
C TYR A 30 -3.84 -4.59 0.41
N SER A 31 -2.56 -4.29 0.69
CA SER A 31 -2.05 -2.93 0.54
C SER A 31 -2.08 -2.45 -0.92
N GLN A 32 -2.08 -3.38 -1.88
CA GLN A 32 -2.20 -3.08 -3.31
C GLN A 32 -3.52 -2.38 -3.71
N TYR A 33 -4.56 -2.49 -2.88
CA TYR A 33 -5.86 -1.86 -3.14
C TYR A 33 -5.95 -0.42 -2.57
N VAL A 34 -4.95 0.02 -1.81
CA VAL A 34 -4.93 1.37 -1.24
C VAL A 34 -4.41 2.34 -2.31
N ASN A 35 -5.21 3.34 -2.64
CA ASN A 35 -4.77 4.49 -3.43
C ASN A 35 -4.46 5.66 -2.49
N PRO A 36 -3.17 6.03 -2.27
CA PRO A 36 -2.80 7.14 -1.40
C PRO A 36 -3.30 8.51 -1.87
N LEU A 37 -3.75 8.63 -3.12
CA LEU A 37 -4.30 9.87 -3.69
C LEU A 37 -5.83 9.96 -3.57
N MET A 38 -6.49 8.94 -3.02
CA MET A 38 -7.95 8.96 -2.86
C MET A 38 -8.34 10.07 -1.89
N GLY A 39 -9.20 10.99 -2.34
CA GLY A 39 -9.59 12.18 -1.59
C GLY A 39 -8.68 13.40 -1.80
N SER A 40 -7.64 13.31 -2.65
CA SER A 40 -6.83 14.49 -3.02
C SER A 40 -7.56 15.51 -3.88
N GLU A 41 -8.62 15.08 -4.59
CA GLU A 41 -9.43 15.92 -5.47
C GLU A 41 -10.89 15.92 -5.03
N GLY A 42 -11.53 17.07 -5.18
CA GLY A 42 -12.97 17.22 -5.03
C GLY A 42 -13.70 17.25 -6.37
N PRO A 43 -14.81 18.01 -6.51
CA PRO A 43 -15.57 18.07 -7.76
C PRO A 43 -14.84 18.77 -8.92
N MET A 44 -13.74 19.47 -8.65
CA MET A 44 -12.94 20.16 -9.66
C MET A 44 -11.65 19.38 -9.89
N ALA A 45 -11.48 18.85 -11.11
CA ALA A 45 -10.32 18.05 -11.48
C ALA A 45 -9.00 18.83 -11.24
N GLY A 46 -8.02 18.15 -10.65
CA GLY A 46 -6.74 18.73 -10.28
C GLY A 46 -6.76 19.67 -9.08
N LYS A 47 -7.91 19.92 -8.44
CA LYS A 47 -8.01 20.84 -7.29
C LYS A 47 -8.40 20.10 -6.02
N GLY A 48 -7.74 20.44 -4.92
CA GLY A 48 -8.10 19.96 -3.59
C GLY A 48 -9.42 20.51 -3.03
N TYR A 49 -10.02 21.51 -3.68
CA TYR A 49 -11.27 22.13 -3.23
C TYR A 49 -12.41 21.10 -3.18
N GLY A 50 -13.01 20.93 -1.99
CA GLY A 50 -14.05 19.91 -1.75
C GLY A 50 -13.52 18.48 -1.70
N GLY A 51 -12.19 18.30 -1.68
CA GLY A 51 -11.53 17.04 -1.38
C GLY A 51 -11.47 16.76 0.13
N GLY A 52 -10.63 15.80 0.52
CA GLY A 52 -10.55 15.26 1.88
C GLY A 52 -9.44 15.83 2.77
N ASP A 53 -8.66 16.81 2.28
CA ASP A 53 -7.48 17.34 3.00
C ASP A 53 -6.52 16.24 3.45
N ILE A 54 -6.20 15.35 2.51
CA ILE A 54 -5.46 14.14 2.81
C ILE A 54 -3.95 14.38 2.86
N PHE A 55 -3.28 13.52 3.61
CA PHE A 55 -1.83 13.38 3.55
C PHE A 55 -1.42 12.38 2.46
N VAL A 56 -0.40 12.71 1.67
CA VAL A 56 0.20 11.81 0.67
C VAL A 56 1.65 11.50 1.05
N GLY A 57 1.88 10.26 1.46
CA GLY A 57 3.21 9.82 1.90
C GLY A 57 3.22 8.46 2.59
N GLY A 58 4.37 8.10 3.16
CA GLY A 58 4.58 6.86 3.90
C GLY A 58 4.31 7.03 5.39
N ALA A 59 3.57 6.08 5.97
CA ALA A 59 3.38 5.97 7.41
C ALA A 59 3.21 4.50 7.83
N ARG A 60 3.47 4.22 9.11
CA ARG A 60 3.01 2.98 9.76
C ARG A 60 1.66 3.25 10.45
N PRO A 61 0.77 2.24 10.58
CA PRO A 61 -0.44 2.40 11.38
C PRO A 61 -0.11 2.92 12.78
N PHE A 62 -0.71 4.06 13.16
CA PHE A 62 -0.48 4.74 14.44
C PHE A 62 0.98 5.14 14.72
N GLY A 63 1.80 5.28 13.68
CA GLY A 63 3.18 5.74 13.79
C GLY A 63 3.27 7.21 14.21
N VAL A 64 4.33 7.52 14.96
CA VAL A 64 4.67 8.89 15.43
C VAL A 64 5.17 9.78 14.29
N THR A 65 5.49 9.22 13.14
CA THR A 65 6.00 10.00 12.02
C THR A 65 5.29 9.61 10.73
N LYS A 66 4.92 10.63 9.98
CA LYS A 66 4.43 10.55 8.61
C LYS A 66 5.43 11.28 7.73
N VAL A 67 5.88 10.63 6.66
CA VAL A 67 6.86 11.20 5.72
C VAL A 67 6.16 11.43 4.39
N GLY A 68 5.93 12.68 4.03
CA GLY A 68 5.09 13.04 2.88
C GLY A 68 5.68 14.13 2.01
N ILE A 69 5.01 14.35 0.88
CA ILE A 69 5.40 15.37 -0.10
C ILE A 69 4.60 16.64 0.18
N ASP A 70 5.29 17.76 0.30
CA ASP A 70 4.67 19.07 0.39
C ASP A 70 4.57 19.71 -0.99
N THR A 71 3.47 20.41 -1.24
CA THR A 71 3.19 21.07 -2.53
C THR A 71 2.77 22.52 -2.36
N THR A 72 3.03 23.35 -3.37
CA THR A 72 2.51 24.73 -3.43
C THR A 72 1.01 24.75 -3.73
N ALA A 73 0.26 25.74 -3.24
CA ALA A 73 -1.03 26.09 -3.81
C ALA A 73 -0.90 27.12 -4.93
N ALA A 74 -1.43 26.81 -6.11
CA ALA A 74 -1.54 27.80 -7.20
C ALA A 74 -2.64 28.85 -6.90
N ASN A 75 -3.70 28.47 -6.18
CA ASN A 75 -4.76 29.36 -5.76
C ASN A 75 -5.09 29.13 -4.27
N TRP A 76 -4.65 30.07 -3.42
CA TRP A 76 -4.83 30.00 -1.98
C TRP A 76 -6.27 30.10 -1.50
N SER A 77 -7.18 30.70 -2.28
CA SER A 77 -8.58 30.85 -1.88
C SER A 77 -9.38 29.55 -1.93
N ILE A 78 -8.87 28.53 -2.63
CA ILE A 78 -9.51 27.22 -2.78
C ILE A 78 -8.60 26.07 -2.33
N ALA A 79 -7.43 26.41 -1.77
CA ALA A 79 -6.43 25.45 -1.35
C ALA A 79 -6.89 24.69 -0.10
N VAL A 80 -6.62 23.39 -0.08
CA VAL A 80 -6.85 22.49 1.04
C VAL A 80 -5.52 21.77 1.27
N LEU A 81 -4.73 22.26 2.23
CA LEU A 81 -3.30 21.96 2.33
C LEU A 81 -2.84 21.62 3.77
N ASN A 82 -3.74 21.32 4.69
CA ASN A 82 -3.30 20.91 6.04
C ASN A 82 -2.61 19.55 5.99
N GLY A 83 -2.99 18.70 5.04
CA GLY A 83 -2.31 17.45 4.71
C GLY A 83 -1.00 17.60 3.92
N GLY A 84 -0.62 18.83 3.51
CA GLY A 84 0.61 19.13 2.76
C GLY A 84 0.54 18.91 1.24
N TRP A 85 -0.51 18.25 0.73
CA TRP A 85 -0.64 17.86 -0.66
C TRP A 85 -1.81 18.52 -1.40
N THR A 86 -1.57 19.02 -2.62
CA THR A 86 -2.59 19.38 -3.62
C THR A 86 -2.15 18.91 -5.02
N PRO A 87 -3.06 18.38 -5.86
CA PRO A 87 -2.71 17.83 -7.18
C PRO A 87 -2.19 18.85 -8.20
N ASP A 88 -2.62 20.11 -8.10
CA ASP A 88 -2.19 21.21 -8.99
C ASP A 88 -0.91 21.91 -8.53
N GLY A 89 -0.32 21.44 -7.43
CA GLY A 89 0.83 22.06 -6.81
C GLY A 89 2.17 21.52 -7.29
N ASN A 90 3.19 22.38 -7.30
CA ASN A 90 4.56 21.92 -7.48
C ASN A 90 5.09 21.37 -6.16
N VAL A 91 5.83 20.27 -6.23
CA VAL A 91 6.52 19.70 -5.06
C VAL A 91 7.56 20.69 -4.54
N THR A 92 7.52 20.97 -3.24
CA THR A 92 8.43 21.90 -2.56
C THR A 92 9.38 21.20 -1.61
N ALA A 93 8.93 20.13 -0.95
CA ALA A 93 9.74 19.40 0.03
C ALA A 93 9.24 17.97 0.22
N ILE A 94 10.07 17.17 0.91
CA ILE A 94 9.66 15.95 1.58
C ILE A 94 9.89 16.19 3.07
N SER A 95 8.83 16.21 3.85
CA SER A 95 8.88 16.56 5.27
C SER A 95 8.39 15.42 6.17
N MET A 96 8.77 15.52 7.45
CA MET A 96 8.31 14.63 8.50
C MET A 96 7.40 15.41 9.44
N CYS A 97 6.16 14.96 9.58
CA CYS A 97 5.21 15.50 10.55
C CYS A 97 4.90 14.46 11.64
N PRO A 98 4.69 14.90 12.89
CA PRO A 98 4.22 14.04 13.98
C PRO A 98 2.86 13.36 13.71
#